data_AF-A0A383A285-F1
#
_entry.id   AF-A0A383A285-F1
#
_cell.length_a   1.000
_cell.length_b   1.000
_cell.length_c   1.000
_cell.angle_alpha   90.00
_cell.angle_beta   90.00
_cell.angle_gamma   90.00
#
_symmetry.space_group_name_H-M   'P 1'
#
loop_
_entity.id
_entity.type
_entity.pdbx_description
1 polymer ?
#
loop_
_entity_poly.entity_id
_entity_poly.type
_entity_poly.pdbx_seq_one_letter_code
_entity_poly.pdbx_strand_id
1 'polypeptide(L)'
;MVFGWGKKKPEQSEVDVIPEEKQISLTEISDIIKDIRSIRTRTIIAEVKAFRNKINSDRKTILEIANQLERDTLNVDEMDVHLMRLVKRGKNEIISVIKRECKVVFPEISSIENVQTFDRLASRMLKKIGDALGRHSQVIHIFAKKYAKKLKSDLKIMTDGNSHVIELIENYRELEDKIKQLFENIDKHDQAQKSIVTLELHKDDVAKTLQDLNNAIEHDAQDIKNI
;
A
#
# COMPACT_ATOMS: atom_id res chain seq x y z
N MET A 1 20.86 -36.91 43.12
CA MET A 1 20.49 -35.49 42.96
C MET A 1 19.22 -35.42 42.15
N VAL A 2 18.10 -35.06 42.78
CA VAL A 2 16.77 -34.96 42.17
C VAL A 2 16.52 -33.47 41.92
N PHE A 3 16.55 -33.05 40.67
CA PHE A 3 16.26 -31.67 40.30
C PHE A 3 14.75 -31.46 40.30
N GLY A 4 14.28 -30.63 41.24
CA GLY A 4 12.89 -30.24 41.38
C GLY A 4 12.40 -29.46 40.16
N TRP A 5 11.26 -29.88 39.64
CA TRP A 5 10.54 -29.19 38.58
C TRP A 5 9.90 -27.92 39.16
N GLY A 6 10.59 -26.80 39.02
CA GLY A 6 10.02 -25.48 39.29
C GLY A 6 8.87 -25.22 38.32
N LYS A 7 7.68 -24.95 38.87
CA LYS A 7 6.49 -24.56 38.10
C LYS A 7 6.80 -23.30 37.29
N LYS A 8 6.79 -23.41 35.96
CA LYS A 8 6.79 -22.25 35.06
C LYS A 8 5.50 -21.46 35.32
N LYS A 9 5.62 -20.15 35.52
CA LYS A 9 4.48 -19.23 35.46
C LYS A 9 3.86 -19.36 34.05
N PRO A 10 2.53 -19.45 33.91
CA PRO A 10 1.92 -19.46 32.59
C PRO A 10 2.24 -18.13 31.89
N GLU A 11 2.64 -18.25 30.63
CA GLU A 11 2.78 -17.15 29.68
C GLU A 11 1.53 -16.27 29.76
N GLN A 12 1.75 -14.96 29.84
CA GLN A 12 0.68 -13.98 29.67
C GLN A 12 0.10 -14.24 28.28
N SER A 13 -1.07 -14.86 28.25
CA SER A 13 -1.95 -14.89 27.10
C SER A 13 -1.98 -13.51 26.48
N GLU A 14 -1.72 -13.43 25.17
CA GLU A 14 -2.09 -12.27 24.36
C GLU A 14 -3.49 -11.87 24.78
N VAL A 15 -3.61 -10.71 25.43
CA VAL A 15 -4.89 -10.19 25.86
C VAL A 15 -5.66 -9.98 24.57
N ASP A 16 -6.65 -10.84 24.34
CA ASP A 16 -7.64 -10.69 23.29
C ASP A 16 -8.36 -9.37 23.59
N VAL A 17 -7.89 -8.28 22.98
CA VAL A 17 -8.46 -6.95 23.18
C VAL A 17 -9.81 -6.98 22.51
N ILE A 18 -10.85 -7.22 23.31
CA ILE A 18 -12.24 -7.08 22.87
C ILE A 18 -12.35 -5.69 22.21
N PRO A 19 -12.81 -5.59 20.94
CA PRO A 19 -12.95 -4.31 20.29
C PRO A 19 -13.93 -3.44 21.09
N GLU A 20 -13.42 -2.41 21.77
CA GLU A 20 -14.27 -1.41 22.42
C GLU A 20 -14.86 -0.53 21.33
N GLU A 21 -16.19 -0.55 21.19
CA GLU A 21 -16.92 0.40 20.35
C GLU A 21 -16.75 1.80 20.93
N LYS A 22 -15.88 2.61 20.32
CA LYS A 22 -15.75 4.03 20.64
C LYS A 22 -16.85 4.81 19.93
N GLN A 23 -17.69 5.49 20.71
CA GLN A 23 -18.56 6.54 20.17
C GLN A 23 -17.70 7.72 19.73
N ILE A 24 -17.90 8.18 18.50
CA ILE A 24 -17.17 9.30 17.88
C ILE A 24 -18.21 10.33 17.43
N SER A 25 -18.01 11.60 17.76
CA SER A 25 -18.86 12.68 17.23
C SER A 25 -18.55 12.93 15.75
N LEU A 26 -19.58 13.24 14.95
CA LEU A 26 -19.40 13.59 13.53
C LEU A 26 -18.45 14.79 13.35
N THR A 27 -18.43 15.71 14.31
CA THR A 27 -17.55 16.90 14.30
C THR A 27 -16.07 16.54 14.44
N GLU A 28 -15.75 15.41 15.07
CA GLU A 28 -14.37 14.97 15.35
C GLU A 28 -13.78 14.17 14.19
N ILE A 29 -14.61 13.71 13.24
CA ILE A 29 -14.19 12.80 12.17
C ILE A 29 -13.07 13.41 11.31
N SER A 30 -13.15 14.70 10.99
CA SER A 30 -12.13 15.36 10.16
C SER A 30 -10.74 15.30 10.81
N ASP A 31 -10.66 15.58 12.11
CA ASP A 31 -9.41 15.57 12.86
C ASP A 31 -8.87 14.14 13.02
N ILE A 32 -9.74 13.18 13.34
CA ILE A 32 -9.38 11.76 13.41
C ILE A 32 -8.81 11.26 12.07
N ILE A 33 -9.46 11.60 10.96
CA ILE A 33 -8.97 11.23 9.62
C ILE A 33 -7.61 11.85 9.33
N LYS A 34 -7.40 13.11 9.71
CA LYS A 34 -6.12 13.81 9.55
C LYS A 34 -5.00 13.10 10.32
N ASP A 35 -5.28 12.66 11.55
CA ASP A 35 -4.33 11.92 12.37
C ASP A 35 -4.03 10.53 11.77
N ILE A 36 -5.07 9.80 11.34
CA ILE A 36 -4.92 8.51 10.66
C ILE A 36 -4.05 8.64 9.42
N ARG A 37 -4.33 9.64 8.56
CA ARG A 37 -3.52 9.94 7.37
C ARG A 37 -2.08 10.25 7.75
N SER A 38 -1.86 11.15 8.70
CA SER A 38 -0.53 11.54 9.17
C SER A 38 0.29 10.33 9.63
N ILE A 39 -0.30 9.47 10.47
CA ILE A 39 0.34 8.25 10.97
C ILE A 39 0.66 7.32 9.80
N ARG A 40 -0.30 7.05 8.92
CA ARG A 40 -0.12 6.11 7.80
C ARG A 40 0.92 6.60 6.79
N THR A 41 0.89 7.88 6.45
CA THR A 41 1.89 8.49 5.56
C THR A 41 3.30 8.38 6.16
N ARG A 42 3.47 8.70 7.45
CA ARG A 42 4.76 8.56 8.14
C ARG A 42 5.26 7.11 8.15
N THR A 43 4.38 6.16 8.44
CA THR A 43 4.73 4.72 8.48
C THR A 43 5.20 4.23 7.12
N ILE A 44 4.43 4.48 6.06
CA ILE A 44 4.80 4.07 4.70
C ILE A 44 6.12 4.71 4.27
N ILE A 45 6.31 6.01 4.54
CA ILE A 45 7.57 6.69 4.23
C ILE A 45 8.74 6.01 4.96
N ALA A 46 8.60 5.67 6.24
CA ALA A 46 9.66 5.04 7.02
C ALA A 46 10.00 3.63 6.53
N GLU A 47 8.98 2.80 6.30
CA GLU A 47 9.14 1.41 5.85
C GLU A 47 9.73 1.35 4.44
N VAL A 48 9.19 2.13 3.50
CA VAL A 48 9.69 2.20 2.13
C VAL A 48 11.10 2.79 2.10
N LYS A 49 11.42 3.75 2.97
CA LYS A 49 12.79 4.29 3.10
C LYS A 49 13.78 3.23 3.56
N ALA A 50 13.42 2.41 4.55
CA ALA A 50 14.24 1.29 5.01
C ALA A 50 14.46 0.28 3.88
N PHE A 51 13.40 -0.07 3.15
CA PHE A 51 13.49 -0.98 2.02
C PHE A 51 14.32 -0.41 0.86
N ARG A 52 14.15 0.87 0.51
CA ARG A 52 14.96 1.57 -0.50
C ARG A 52 16.45 1.53 -0.17
N ASN A 53 16.81 1.66 1.11
CA ASN A 53 18.19 1.56 1.56
C ASN A 53 18.74 0.13 1.39
N LYS A 54 17.94 -0.88 1.74
CA LYS A 54 18.29 -2.30 1.55
C LYS A 54 18.48 -2.62 0.06
N ILE A 55 17.50 -2.28 -0.79
CA ILE A 55 17.59 -2.47 -2.24
C ILE A 55 18.82 -1.78 -2.83
N ASN A 56 19.19 -0.59 -2.35
CA ASN A 56 20.41 0.08 -2.81
C ASN A 56 21.68 -0.72 -2.51
N SER A 57 21.74 -1.38 -1.35
CA SER A 57 22.85 -2.29 -0.99
C SER A 57 22.86 -3.53 -1.89
N ASP A 58 21.70 -4.17 -2.07
CA ASP A 58 21.56 -5.37 -2.90
C ASP A 58 21.90 -5.07 -4.36
N ARG A 59 21.53 -3.88 -4.85
CA ARG A 59 21.88 -3.39 -6.18
C ARG A 59 23.39 -3.25 -6.40
N LYS A 60 24.13 -2.74 -5.40
CA LYS A 60 25.60 -2.68 -5.47
C LYS A 60 26.18 -4.09 -5.59
N THR A 61 25.62 -5.02 -4.83
CA THR A 61 26.03 -6.42 -4.82
C THR A 61 25.77 -7.11 -6.16
N ILE A 62 24.61 -6.89 -6.77
CA ILE A 62 24.28 -7.41 -8.11
C ILE A 62 25.19 -6.78 -9.18
N LEU A 63 25.50 -5.49 -9.06
CA LEU A 63 26.41 -4.81 -9.97
C LEU A 63 27.86 -5.33 -9.86
N GLU A 64 28.33 -5.60 -8.63
CA GLU A 64 29.62 -6.25 -8.36
C GLU A 64 29.69 -7.61 -9.06
N ILE A 65 28.65 -8.43 -8.94
CA ILE A 65 28.54 -9.72 -9.62
C ILE A 65 28.61 -9.54 -11.14
N ALA A 66 27.90 -8.56 -11.71
CA ALA A 66 27.96 -8.30 -13.15
C ALA A 66 29.37 -7.89 -13.62
N ASN A 67 30.11 -7.12 -12.81
CA ASN A 67 31.50 -6.75 -13.11
C ASN A 67 32.46 -7.94 -12.99
N GLN A 68 32.27 -8.81 -12.00
CA GLN A 68 33.05 -10.04 -11.85
C GLN A 68 32.76 -11.02 -13.01
N LEU A 69 31.49 -11.15 -13.38
CA LEU A 69 31.06 -11.93 -14.54
C LEU A 69 31.74 -11.45 -15.81
N GLU A 70 31.83 -10.14 -16.04
CA GLU A 70 32.51 -9.57 -17.21
C GLU A 70 33.96 -10.04 -17.31
N ARG A 71 34.69 -10.01 -16.18
CA ARG A 71 36.12 -10.38 -16.09
C ARG A 71 36.37 -11.89 -16.14
N ASP A 72 35.41 -12.70 -15.69
CA ASP A 72 35.54 -14.14 -15.70
C ASP A 72 35.57 -14.70 -17.13
N THR A 73 36.68 -15.32 -17.51
CA THR A 73 36.83 -16.03 -18.77
C THR A 73 35.99 -17.31 -18.73
N LEU A 74 35.25 -17.56 -19.81
CA LEU A 74 34.50 -18.81 -19.94
C LEU A 74 35.50 -19.96 -20.12
N ASN A 75 35.36 -21.04 -19.34
CA ASN A 75 36.02 -22.30 -19.68
C ASN A 75 35.22 -22.91 -20.84
N VAL A 76 35.61 -22.57 -22.07
CA VAL A 76 34.94 -22.98 -23.32
C VAL A 76 35.72 -24.03 -24.09
N ASP A 77 36.79 -24.56 -23.51
CA ASP A 77 37.73 -25.45 -24.21
C ASP A 77 37.08 -26.77 -24.67
N GLU A 78 35.96 -27.18 -24.04
CA GLU A 78 35.18 -28.36 -24.42
C GLU A 78 33.87 -28.02 -25.17
N MET A 79 33.60 -26.74 -25.46
CA MET A 79 32.33 -26.30 -26.05
C MET A 79 32.38 -26.14 -27.57
N ASP A 80 31.33 -26.61 -28.24
CA ASP A 80 31.08 -26.33 -29.66
C ASP A 80 31.04 -24.81 -29.95
N VAL A 81 31.51 -24.41 -31.14
CA VAL A 81 31.64 -23.02 -31.58
C VAL A 81 30.30 -22.27 -31.57
N HIS A 82 29.20 -22.94 -31.95
CA HIS A 82 27.87 -22.33 -31.95
C HIS A 82 27.36 -22.13 -30.52
N LEU A 83 27.59 -23.11 -29.63
CA LEU A 83 27.23 -22.98 -28.21
C LEU A 83 28.04 -21.88 -27.53
N MET A 84 29.34 -21.77 -27.83
CA MET A 84 30.20 -20.70 -27.35
C MET A 84 29.66 -19.32 -27.74
N ARG A 85 29.20 -19.15 -28.98
CA ARG A 85 28.65 -17.87 -29.45
C ARG A 85 27.37 -17.50 -28.71
N LEU A 86 26.49 -18.47 -28.47
CA LEU A 86 25.25 -18.27 -27.70
C LEU A 86 25.54 -17.89 -26.24
N VAL A 87 26.47 -18.60 -25.59
CA VAL A 87 26.85 -18.34 -24.20
C VAL A 87 27.47 -16.94 -24.04
N LYS A 88 28.37 -16.55 -24.94
CA LYS A 88 28.97 -15.20 -24.97
C LYS A 88 27.90 -14.11 -25.15
N ARG A 89 26.94 -14.32 -26.05
CA ARG A 89 25.84 -13.37 -26.28
C ARG A 89 24.95 -13.24 -25.05
N GLY A 90 24.50 -14.35 -24.46
CA GLY A 90 23.65 -14.35 -23.28
C GLY A 90 24.32 -13.70 -22.07
N LYS A 91 25.62 -14.01 -21.85
CA LYS A 91 26.45 -13.34 -20.84
C LYS A 91 26.45 -11.82 -21.02
N ASN A 92 26.73 -11.35 -22.23
CA ASN A 92 26.79 -9.91 -22.52
C ASN A 92 25.44 -9.21 -22.35
N GLU A 93 24.33 -9.86 -22.73
CA GLU A 93 22.98 -9.31 -22.54
C GLU A 93 22.65 -9.18 -21.05
N ILE A 94 22.90 -10.22 -20.24
CA ILE A 94 22.67 -10.17 -18.79
C ILE A 94 23.46 -9.02 -18.16
N ILE A 95 24.77 -8.92 -18.46
CA ILE A 95 25.64 -7.86 -17.91
C ILE A 95 25.13 -6.49 -18.32
N SER A 96 24.76 -6.31 -19.59
CA SER A 96 24.24 -5.04 -20.11
C SER A 96 22.95 -4.62 -19.41
N VAL A 97 22.00 -5.55 -19.25
CA VAL A 97 20.73 -5.28 -18.56
C VAL A 97 20.97 -4.91 -17.10
N ILE A 98 21.76 -5.69 -16.37
CA ILE A 98 22.08 -5.40 -14.96
C ILE A 98 22.72 -4.01 -14.84
N LYS A 99 23.78 -3.73 -15.62
CA LYS A 99 24.47 -2.43 -15.57
C LYS A 99 23.53 -1.28 -15.92
N ARG A 100 22.61 -1.46 -16.88
CA ARG A 100 21.66 -0.41 -17.28
C ARG A 100 20.62 -0.16 -16.20
N GLU A 101 19.96 -1.19 -15.68
CA GLU A 101 18.88 -1.00 -14.70
C GLU A 101 19.44 -0.59 -13.33
N CYS A 102 20.64 -1.04 -12.95
CA CYS A 102 21.26 -0.65 -11.68
C CYS A 102 21.80 0.79 -11.67
N LYS A 103 21.96 1.44 -12.84
CA LYS A 103 22.37 2.86 -12.95
C LYS A 103 21.26 3.85 -12.61
N VAL A 104 20.01 3.43 -12.70
CA VAL A 104 18.85 4.29 -12.45
C VAL A 104 18.88 4.75 -10.99
N VAL A 105 18.74 6.04 -10.73
CA VAL A 105 18.77 6.58 -9.36
C VAL A 105 17.39 6.47 -8.74
N PHE A 106 17.30 5.89 -7.54
CA PHE A 106 16.05 5.87 -6.77
C PHE A 106 15.84 7.21 -6.05
N PRO A 107 14.60 7.73 -6.03
CA PRO A 107 14.30 8.99 -5.35
C PRO A 107 14.58 8.88 -3.85
N GLU A 108 14.70 10.03 -3.21
CA GLU A 108 14.63 10.11 -1.76
C GLU A 108 13.17 9.94 -1.30
N ILE A 109 12.96 9.11 -0.29
CA ILE A 109 11.62 8.79 0.19
C ILE A 109 11.22 9.81 1.26
N SER A 110 10.48 10.82 0.83
CA SER A 110 9.96 11.92 1.66
C SER A 110 8.46 12.21 1.46
N SER A 111 7.82 11.57 0.48
CA SER A 111 6.40 11.74 0.14
C SER A 111 5.83 10.45 -0.43
N ILE A 112 4.50 10.34 -0.48
CA ILE A 112 3.79 9.22 -1.12
C ILE A 112 4.08 9.17 -2.63
N GLU A 113 4.24 10.31 -3.28
CA GLU A 113 4.60 10.37 -4.71
C GLU A 113 6.01 9.80 -4.98
N ASN A 114 6.94 10.07 -4.06
CA ASN A 114 8.28 9.47 -4.09
C ASN A 114 8.23 7.96 -3.86
N VAL A 115 7.33 7.48 -2.98
CA VAL A 115 7.08 6.04 -2.76
C VAL A 115 6.60 5.36 -4.06
N GLN A 116 5.59 5.93 -4.72
CA GLN A 116 5.07 5.40 -5.99
C GLN A 116 6.11 5.42 -7.10
N THR A 117 6.90 6.50 -7.18
CA THR A 117 8.00 6.58 -8.14
C THR A 117 9.07 5.54 -7.87
N PHE A 118 9.42 5.33 -6.59
CA PHE A 118 10.36 4.29 -6.20
C PHE A 118 9.86 2.90 -6.58
N ASP A 119 8.61 2.54 -6.23
CA ASP A 119 8.02 1.25 -6.59
C ASP A 119 8.11 1.01 -8.11
N ARG A 120 7.65 1.96 -8.93
CA ARG A 120 7.70 1.83 -10.38
C ARG A 120 9.11 1.54 -10.90
N LEU A 121 10.12 2.20 -10.33
CA LEU A 121 11.52 2.00 -10.72
C LEU A 121 12.08 0.65 -10.21
N ALA A 122 11.79 0.28 -8.97
CA ALA A 122 12.23 -0.96 -8.35
C ALA A 122 11.60 -2.18 -9.04
N SER A 123 10.28 -2.14 -9.22
CA SER A 123 9.49 -3.14 -9.97
C SER A 123 10.03 -3.32 -11.40
N ARG A 124 10.32 -2.23 -12.12
CA ARG A 124 10.93 -2.31 -13.45
C ARG A 124 12.31 -2.95 -13.42
N MET A 125 13.19 -2.52 -12.52
CA MET A 125 14.55 -3.04 -12.41
C MET A 125 14.52 -4.56 -12.15
N LEU A 126 13.73 -4.98 -11.16
CA LEU A 126 13.58 -6.39 -10.79
C LEU A 126 13.03 -7.22 -11.96
N LYS A 127 11.99 -6.71 -12.63
CA LYS A 127 11.42 -7.38 -13.81
C LYS A 127 12.44 -7.52 -14.93
N LYS A 128 13.14 -6.45 -15.30
CA LYS A 128 14.10 -6.47 -16.42
C LYS A 128 15.29 -7.39 -16.14
N ILE A 129 15.83 -7.36 -14.91
CA ILE A 129 16.92 -8.25 -14.51
C ILE A 129 16.42 -9.70 -14.46
N GLY A 130 15.26 -9.94 -13.83
CA GLY A 130 14.63 -11.26 -13.76
C GLY A 130 14.37 -11.86 -15.15
N ASP A 131 13.80 -11.09 -16.07
CA ASP A 131 13.54 -11.49 -17.44
C ASP A 131 14.82 -11.88 -18.19
N ALA A 132 15.89 -11.09 -18.04
CA ALA A 132 17.18 -11.37 -18.67
C ALA A 132 17.80 -12.66 -18.13
N LEU A 133 17.75 -12.86 -16.80
CA LEU A 133 18.27 -14.08 -16.18
C LEU A 133 17.42 -15.31 -16.51
N GLY A 134 16.09 -15.17 -16.59
CA GLY A 134 15.18 -16.24 -16.96
C GLY A 134 15.40 -16.73 -18.38
N ARG A 135 15.47 -15.79 -19.35
CA ARG A 135 15.75 -16.11 -20.77
C ARG A 135 17.08 -16.82 -20.97
N HIS A 136 18.08 -16.44 -20.19
CA HIS A 136 19.44 -16.96 -20.30
C HIS A 136 19.79 -17.93 -19.16
N SER A 137 18.80 -18.60 -18.58
CA SER A 137 18.97 -19.51 -17.42
C SER A 137 19.98 -20.63 -17.68
N GLN A 138 19.93 -21.27 -18.86
CA GLN A 138 20.90 -22.29 -19.26
C GLN A 138 22.31 -21.72 -19.41
N VAL A 139 22.41 -20.53 -19.97
CA VAL A 139 23.67 -19.80 -20.13
C VAL A 139 24.25 -19.57 -18.73
N ILE A 140 23.47 -19.04 -17.77
CA ILE A 140 23.89 -18.83 -16.37
C ILE A 140 24.40 -20.11 -15.70
N HIS A 141 23.74 -21.24 -15.92
CA HIS A 141 24.18 -22.52 -15.35
C HIS A 141 25.55 -22.96 -15.87
N ILE A 142 25.88 -22.61 -17.11
CA ILE A 142 27.17 -22.92 -17.77
C ILE A 142 28.25 -21.94 -17.33
N PHE A 143 28.02 -20.62 -17.43
CA PHE A 143 29.09 -19.63 -17.24
C PHE A 143 29.14 -18.95 -15.86
N ALA A 144 28.05 -18.99 -15.12
CA ALA A 144 27.87 -18.23 -13.89
C ALA A 144 27.45 -19.11 -12.71
N LYS A 145 27.75 -20.42 -12.75
CA LYS A 145 27.31 -21.39 -11.73
C LYS A 145 27.62 -20.95 -10.30
N LYS A 146 28.80 -20.34 -10.08
CA LYS A 146 29.22 -19.80 -8.77
C LYS A 146 28.41 -18.58 -8.30
N TYR A 147 27.87 -17.79 -9.23
CA TYR A 147 27.06 -16.60 -8.92
C TYR A 147 25.55 -16.86 -8.95
N ALA A 148 25.11 -17.90 -9.67
CA ALA A 148 23.69 -18.18 -9.92
C ALA A 148 22.88 -18.32 -8.63
N LYS A 149 23.42 -19.04 -7.64
CA LYS A 149 22.76 -19.20 -6.33
C LYS A 149 22.58 -17.87 -5.61
N LYS A 150 23.63 -17.04 -5.61
CA LYS A 150 23.65 -15.73 -4.95
C LYS A 150 22.71 -14.74 -5.63
N LEU A 151 22.80 -14.60 -6.96
CA LEU A 151 21.89 -13.77 -7.76
C LEU A 151 20.43 -14.15 -7.54
N LYS A 152 20.12 -15.45 -7.54
CA LYS A 152 18.76 -15.95 -7.29
C LYS A 152 18.28 -15.58 -5.87
N SER A 153 19.14 -15.76 -4.87
CA SER A 153 18.82 -15.42 -3.48
C SER A 153 18.58 -13.92 -3.30
N ASP A 154 19.51 -13.09 -3.77
CA ASP A 154 19.44 -11.63 -3.63
C ASP A 154 18.21 -11.07 -4.36
N LEU A 155 17.95 -11.53 -5.60
CA LEU A 155 16.75 -11.11 -6.34
C LEU A 155 15.45 -11.57 -5.70
N LYS A 156 15.42 -12.76 -5.10
CA LYS A 156 14.23 -13.23 -4.37
C LYS A 156 13.93 -12.29 -3.20
N ILE A 157 14.94 -11.99 -2.38
CA ILE A 157 14.80 -11.09 -1.23
C ILE A 157 14.30 -9.70 -1.66
N MET A 158 14.86 -9.16 -2.74
CA MET A 158 14.42 -7.87 -3.27
C MET A 158 12.99 -7.94 -3.84
N THR A 159 12.62 -9.06 -4.48
CA THR A 159 11.26 -9.25 -5.03
C THR A 159 10.23 -9.36 -3.91
N ASP A 160 10.49 -10.16 -2.89
CA ASP A 160 9.59 -10.35 -1.74
C ASP A 160 9.36 -9.01 -1.02
N GLY A 161 10.42 -8.23 -0.79
CA GLY A 161 10.28 -6.90 -0.18
C GLY A 161 9.60 -5.88 -1.10
N ASN A 162 9.75 -6.00 -2.42
CA ASN A 162 9.06 -5.11 -3.36
C ASN A 162 7.55 -5.42 -3.41
N SER A 163 7.17 -6.69 -3.31
CA SER A 163 5.77 -7.08 -3.13
C SER A 163 5.18 -6.46 -1.87
N HIS A 164 5.92 -6.46 -0.76
CA HIS A 164 5.47 -5.79 0.46
C HIS A 164 5.28 -4.28 0.29
N VAL A 165 6.15 -3.59 -0.47
CA VAL A 165 5.96 -2.17 -0.80
C VAL A 165 4.69 -1.96 -1.63
N ILE A 166 4.40 -2.83 -2.60
CA ILE A 166 3.17 -2.76 -3.39
C ILE A 166 1.94 -2.93 -2.49
N GLU A 167 1.96 -3.88 -1.56
CA GLU A 167 0.89 -4.07 -0.58
C GLU A 167 0.66 -2.83 0.29
N LEU A 168 1.73 -2.18 0.77
CA LEU A 168 1.62 -0.94 1.55
C LEU A 168 0.98 0.19 0.74
N ILE A 169 1.33 0.32 -0.55
CA ILE A 169 0.75 1.32 -1.45
C ILE A 169 -0.74 1.04 -1.67
N GLU A 170 -1.11 -0.22 -1.91
CA GLU A 170 -2.52 -0.58 -2.14
C GLU A 170 -3.36 -0.37 -0.88
N ASN A 171 -2.87 -0.78 0.29
CA ASN A 171 -3.52 -0.54 1.57
C ASN A 171 -3.75 0.97 1.83
N TYR A 172 -2.79 1.82 1.45
CA TYR A 172 -2.94 3.27 1.55
C TYR A 172 -4.03 3.80 0.61
N ARG A 173 -4.07 3.28 -0.63
CA ARG A 173 -5.09 3.65 -1.60
C ARG A 173 -6.49 3.25 -1.13
N GLU A 174 -6.65 2.03 -0.62
CA GLU A 174 -7.93 1.57 -0.05
C GLU A 174 -8.38 2.45 1.13
N LEU A 175 -7.44 2.89 1.97
CA LEU A 175 -7.72 3.82 3.06
C LEU A 175 -8.25 5.16 2.52
N GLU A 176 -7.60 5.73 1.51
CA GLU A 176 -8.04 6.98 0.89
C GLU A 176 -9.43 6.86 0.25
N ASP A 177 -9.73 5.74 -0.41
CA ASP A 177 -11.04 5.47 -0.99
C ASP A 177 -12.12 5.35 0.10
N LYS A 178 -11.83 4.66 1.21
CA LYS A 178 -12.74 4.56 2.37
C LYS A 178 -12.98 5.93 3.02
N ILE A 179 -11.93 6.74 3.16
CA ILE A 179 -12.05 8.12 3.68
C ILE A 179 -12.95 8.96 2.78
N LYS A 180 -12.79 8.85 1.46
CA LYS A 180 -13.64 9.57 0.50
C LYS A 180 -15.11 9.19 0.65
N GLN A 181 -15.41 7.90 0.72
CA GLN A 181 -16.78 7.41 0.93
C GLN A 181 -17.38 7.89 2.26
N LEU A 182 -16.57 7.95 3.32
CA LEU A 182 -17.01 8.46 4.61
C LEU A 182 -17.43 9.93 4.53
N PHE A 183 -16.64 10.78 3.85
CA PHE A 183 -17.01 12.18 3.65
C PHE A 183 -18.26 12.35 2.79
N GLU A 184 -18.44 11.54 1.74
CA GLU A 184 -19.66 11.55 0.93
C GLU A 184 -20.90 11.17 1.75
N ASN A 185 -20.77 10.25 2.71
CA ASN A 185 -21.85 9.87 3.60
C ASN A 185 -22.18 10.94 4.64
N ILE A 186 -21.16 11.65 5.16
CA ILE A 186 -21.36 12.80 6.06
C ILE A 186 -22.13 13.91 5.34
N ASP A 187 -21.76 14.23 4.09
CA ASP A 187 -22.47 15.26 3.32
C ASP A 187 -23.95 14.88 3.09
N LYS A 188 -24.24 13.60 2.78
CA LYS A 188 -25.63 13.11 2.68
C LYS A 188 -26.39 13.22 4.00
N HIS A 189 -25.74 12.90 5.12
CA HIS A 189 -26.33 13.05 6.46
C HIS A 189 -26.70 14.52 6.73
N ASP A 190 -25.80 15.45 6.45
CA ASP A 190 -26.03 16.87 6.68
C ASP A 190 -27.18 17.43 5.80
N GLN A 191 -27.30 16.96 4.56
CA GLN A 191 -28.41 17.30 3.67
C GLN A 191 -29.75 16.75 4.18
N ALA A 192 -29.76 15.50 4.66
CA ALA A 192 -30.95 14.91 5.25
C ALA A 192 -31.39 15.68 6.50
N GLN A 193 -30.45 16.07 7.37
CA GLN A 193 -30.74 16.83 8.58
C GLN A 193 -31.35 18.21 8.28
N LYS A 194 -30.82 18.93 7.28
CA LYS A 194 -31.43 20.20 6.82
C LYS A 194 -32.85 20.01 6.30
N SER A 195 -33.10 18.91 5.60
CA SER A 195 -34.43 18.59 5.07
C SER A 195 -35.43 18.30 6.18
N ILE A 196 -35.01 17.59 7.23
CA ILE A 196 -35.82 17.33 8.43
C ILE A 196 -36.23 18.64 9.10
N VAL A 197 -35.28 19.55 9.36
CA VAL A 197 -35.57 20.86 9.96
C VAL A 197 -36.56 21.66 9.11
N THR A 198 -36.43 21.61 7.78
CA THR A 198 -37.36 22.30 6.86
C THR A 198 -38.76 21.70 6.94
N LEU A 199 -38.88 20.37 7.05
CA LEU A 199 -40.17 19.69 7.21
C LEU A 199 -40.81 19.99 8.57
N GLU A 200 -40.03 20.11 9.64
CA GLU A 200 -40.52 20.50 10.96
C GLU A 200 -41.13 21.91 10.94
N LEU A 201 -40.44 22.88 10.31
CA LEU A 201 -40.98 24.23 10.13
C LEU A 201 -42.30 24.23 9.33
N HIS A 202 -42.34 23.48 8.23
CA HIS A 202 -43.56 23.35 7.42
C HIS A 202 -44.72 22.73 8.21
N LYS A 203 -44.44 21.74 9.07
CA LYS A 203 -45.45 21.12 9.92
C LYS A 203 -46.05 22.14 10.91
N ASP A 204 -45.22 22.98 11.51
CA ASP A 204 -45.66 24.00 12.45
C ASP A 204 -46.55 25.06 11.77
N ASP A 205 -46.22 25.46 10.54
CA ASP A 205 -47.02 26.40 9.77
C ASP A 205 -48.38 25.81 9.34
N VAL A 206 -48.40 24.53 8.94
CA VAL A 206 -49.64 23.81 8.66
C VAL A 206 -50.51 23.70 9.90
N ALA A 207 -49.92 23.43 11.07
CA ALA A 207 -50.66 23.35 12.33
C ALA A 207 -51.31 24.68 12.71
N LYS A 208 -50.60 25.81 12.55
CA LYS A 208 -51.19 27.15 12.76
C LYS A 208 -52.33 27.43 11.80
N THR A 209 -52.12 27.13 10.51
CA THR A 209 -53.15 27.33 9.49
C THR A 209 -54.43 26.53 9.80
N LEU A 210 -54.28 25.29 10.27
CA LEU A 210 -55.41 24.45 10.70
C LEU A 210 -56.13 25.04 11.93
N GLN A 211 -55.37 25.58 12.90
CA GLN A 211 -55.94 26.21 14.08
C GLN A 211 -56.73 27.48 13.71
N ASP A 212 -56.18 28.33 12.84
CA ASP A 212 -56.85 29.54 12.37
C ASP A 212 -58.13 29.22 11.61
N LEU A 213 -58.11 28.21 10.74
CA LEU A 213 -59.30 27.71 10.05
C LEU A 213 -60.35 27.17 11.02
N ASN A 214 -59.94 26.41 12.04
CA ASN A 214 -60.88 25.88 13.03
C ASN A 214 -61.56 27.01 13.82
N ASN A 215 -60.78 28.02 14.24
CA ASN A 215 -61.32 29.21 14.93
C ASN A 215 -62.32 29.97 14.04
N ALA A 216 -62.02 30.13 12.74
CA ALA A 216 -62.93 30.78 11.79
C ALA A 216 -64.24 30.00 11.62
N ILE A 217 -64.16 28.67 11.50
CA ILE A 217 -65.34 27.80 11.41
C ILE A 217 -66.20 27.89 12.68
N GLU A 218 -65.58 27.90 13.87
CA GLU A 218 -66.30 28.04 15.14
C GLU A 218 -67.04 29.39 15.22
N HIS A 219 -66.35 30.48 14.86
CA HIS A 219 -66.95 31.82 14.80
C HIS A 219 -68.16 31.85 13.85
N ASP A 220 -68.00 31.39 12.62
CA ASP A 220 -69.08 31.36 11.62
C ASP A 220 -70.27 30.48 12.07
N ALA A 221 -69.99 29.34 12.73
CA ALA A 221 -71.04 28.48 13.28
C ALA A 221 -71.83 29.14 14.42
N GLN A 222 -71.17 29.99 15.22
CA GLN A 222 -71.80 30.76 16.29
C GLN A 222 -72.69 31.86 15.73
N ASP A 223 -72.21 32.57 14.71
CA ASP A 223 -72.97 33.62 14.03
C ASP A 223 -74.26 33.07 13.41
N ILE A 224 -74.21 31.90 12.76
CA ILE A 224 -75.38 31.25 12.19
C ILE A 224 -76.43 30.89 13.26
N LYS A 225 -76.01 30.47 14.46
CA LYS A 225 -76.93 30.11 15.56
C LYS A 225 -77.66 31.32 16.16
N ASN A 226 -77.11 32.52 15.99
CA ASN A 226 -77.64 33.75 16.57
C ASN A 226 -78.60 34.50 15.64
N ILE A 227 -78.91 33.95 14.46
CA ILE A 227 -79.89 34.43 13.46
C ILE A 227 -81.21 33.69 13.65
#